data_AF-A0A3L8G0L9-F1
#
_entry.id   AF-A0A3L8G0L9-F1
#
_cell.length_a   1.000
_cell.length_b   1.000
_cell.length_c   1.000
_cell.angle_alpha   90.00
_cell.angle_beta   90.00
_cell.angle_gamma   90.00
#
_symmetry.space_group_name_H-M   'P 1'
#
loop_
_entity.id
_entity.type
_entity.pdbx_description
1 polymer ?
#
loop_
_entity_poly.entity_id
_entity_poly.type
_entity_poly.pdbx_seq_one_letter_code
_entity_poly.pdbx_strand_id
1 'polypeptide(L)' 'MKIKTLKREQFEELDSFDSRINEFIDSVRMLDIMAYSVDVYPTVTVVYEDKSPYNGSLVNKKY' A
#
# COMPACT_ATOMS: atom_id res chain seq x y z
N MET A 1 7.27 -9.95 2.70
CA MET A 1 5.79 -9.89 2.66
C MET A 1 5.19 -9.14 3.86
N LYS A 2 4.36 -8.14 3.57
CA LYS A 2 3.58 -7.32 4.51
C LYS A 2 2.12 -7.26 4.01
N ILE A 3 1.20 -6.93 4.90
CA ILE A 3 -0.23 -6.78 4.59
C ILE A 3 -0.67 -5.41 5.10
N LYS A 4 -1.38 -4.64 4.27
CA LYS A 4 -1.98 -3.36 4.66
C LYS A 4 -3.44 -3.31 4.23
N THR A 5 -4.31 -2.89 5.15
CA THR A 5 -5.72 -2.67 4.88
C THR A 5 -6.00 -1.17 4.83
N LEU A 6 -6.51 -0.72 3.69
CA LEU A 6 -6.95 0.64 3.40
C LEU A 6 -8.47 0.66 3.50
N LYS A 7 -9.00 1.48 4.39
CA LYS A 7 -10.44 1.70 4.56
C LYS A 7 -10.76 3.11 4.08
N ARG A 8 -11.85 3.26 3.35
CA ARG A 8 -12.35 4.59 3.02
C ARG A 8 -12.72 5.35 4.30
N GLU A 9 -12.25 6.58 4.43
CA GLU A 9 -12.60 7.42 5.57
C GLU A 9 -13.99 8.05 5.41
N GLN A 10 -14.64 8.41 6.52
CA GLN A 10 -16.06 8.78 6.57
C GLN A 10 -16.45 9.97 5.66
N PHE A 11 -15.49 10.86 5.37
CA PHE A 11 -15.66 12.03 4.50
C PHE A 11 -14.75 11.99 3.26
N GLU A 12 -14.10 10.87 2.99
CA GLU A 12 -13.23 10.71 1.82
C GLU A 12 -14.10 10.46 0.58
N GLU A 13 -13.88 11.23 -0.48
CA GLU A 13 -14.52 10.95 -1.78
C GLU A 13 -13.97 9.65 -2.37
N LEU A 14 -14.77 8.96 -3.18
CA LEU A 14 -14.33 7.70 -3.80
C LEU A 14 -13.07 7.90 -4.65
N ASP A 15 -12.99 8.99 -5.42
CA ASP A 15 -11.83 9.31 -6.25
C ASP A 15 -10.56 9.57 -5.42
N SER A 16 -10.72 10.15 -4.23
CA SER A 16 -9.59 10.36 -3.30
C SER A 16 -9.10 9.04 -2.72
N PHE A 17 -10.04 8.15 -2.36
CA PHE A 17 -9.72 6.81 -1.87
C PHE A 17 -8.99 5.98 -2.93
N ASP A 18 -9.48 6.00 -4.17
CA ASP A 18 -8.86 5.29 -5.31
C ASP A 18 -7.46 5.85 -5.61
N SER A 19 -7.30 7.17 -5.58
CA SER A 19 -5.99 7.82 -5.74
C SER A 19 -5.00 7.38 -4.67
N ARG A 20 -5.43 7.30 -3.40
CA ARG A 20 -4.59 6.84 -2.28
C ARG A 20 -4.20 5.37 -2.40
N ILE A 21 -5.10 4.52 -2.91
CA ILE A 21 -4.80 3.12 -3.20
C ILE A 21 -3.77 3.02 -4.33
N ASN A 22 -3.97 3.76 -5.42
CA ASN A 22 -3.06 3.76 -6.56
C ASN A 22 -1.66 4.25 -6.17
N GLU A 23 -1.56 5.36 -5.42
CA GLU A 23 -0.28 5.86 -4.91
C GLU A 23 0.43 4.82 -4.02
N PHE A 24 -0.34 4.12 -3.18
CA PHE A 24 0.21 3.07 -2.35
C PHE A 24 0.75 1.90 -3.20
N ILE A 25 -0.04 1.39 -4.14
CA ILE A 25 0.35 0.30 -5.04
C ILE A 25 1.56 0.69 -5.89
N ASP A 26 1.64 1.94 -6.34
CA ASP A 26 2.80 2.45 -7.08
C ASP A 26 4.07 2.55 -6.22
N SER A 27 3.93 2.78 -4.90
CA SER A 27 5.06 2.82 -3.98
C SER A 27 5.61 1.45 -3.58
N VAL A 28 4.83 0.37 -3.76
CA VAL A 28 5.16 -0.97 -3.25
C VAL A 28 5.15 -2.04 -4.34
N ARG A 29 5.79 -3.18 -4.09
CA ARG A 29 5.65 -4.35 -4.96
C ARG A 29 4.40 -5.10 -4.51
N MET A 30 3.28 -4.86 -5.16
CA MET A 30 2.05 -5.60 -4.90
C MET A 30 2.24 -7.08 -5.26
N LEU A 31 1.85 -7.96 -4.33
CA LEU A 31 1.81 -9.40 -4.53
C LEU A 31 0.37 -9.88 -4.76
N ASP A 32 -0.57 -9.37 -3.96
CA ASP A 32 -1.98 -9.70 -4.05
C ASP A 32 -2.84 -8.54 -3.55
N ILE A 33 -4.08 -8.46 -4.03
CA ILE A 33 -5.05 -7.45 -3.64
C ILE A 33 -6.43 -8.06 -3.49
N MET A 34 -7.08 -7.75 -2.36
CA MET A 34 -8.43 -8.18 -2.06
C MET A 34 -9.27 -6.96 -1.72
N ALA A 35 -10.32 -6.73 -2.51
CA ALA A 35 -11.27 -5.65 -2.30
C ALA A 35 -12.58 -6.22 -1.75
N TYR A 36 -13.06 -5.65 -0.66
CA TYR A 36 -14.32 -6.00 -0.03
C TYR A 36 -15.12 -4.74 0.23
N SER A 37 -16.41 -4.78 -0.11
CA SER A 37 -17.36 -3.75 0.32
C SER A 37 -18.24 -4.38 1.38
N VAL A 38 -18.02 -4.03 2.64
CA VAL A 38 -18.91 -4.40 3.73
C VAL A 38 -19.68 -3.14 4.09
N ASP A 39 -21.00 -3.20 3.94
CA ASP A 39 -21.97 -2.13 4.17
C ASP A 39 -21.92 -0.95 3.17
N VAL A 40 -21.06 0.05 3.40
CA VAL A 40 -21.06 1.35 2.69
C VAL A 40 -19.65 1.89 2.43
N TYR A 41 -18.63 1.33 3.08
CA TYR A 41 -17.25 1.79 2.97
C TYR A 41 -16.38 0.72 2.29
N PRO A 42 -15.86 1.00 1.08
CA PRO A 42 -14.96 0.08 0.42
C PRO A 42 -13.69 -0.09 1.26
N THR A 43 -13.25 -1.34 1.36
CA THR A 43 -12.05 -1.74 2.07
C THR A 43 -11.17 -2.54 1.13
N VAL A 44 -9.90 -2.13 0.99
CA VAL A 44 -8.93 -2.80 0.13
C VAL A 44 -7.78 -3.29 0.98
N THR A 45 -7.54 -4.60 0.97
CA THR A 45 -6.38 -5.22 1.59
C THR A 45 -5.36 -5.56 0.53
N VAL A 46 -4.15 -5.05 0.69
CA VAL A 46 -3.04 -5.24 -0.23
C VAL A 46 -1.96 -6.04 0.47
N VAL A 47 -1.57 -7.16 -0.12
CA VAL A 47 -0.37 -7.92 0.25
C VAL A 47 0.76 -7.39 -0.61
N TYR A 48 1.82 -6.93 0.02
CA TYR A 48 2.91 -6.25 -0.67
C TYR A 48 4.28 -6.58 -0.09
N GLU A 49 5.30 -6.23 -0.86
CA GLU A 49 6.67 -6.11 -0.38
C GLU A 49 7.13 -4.68 -0.59
N ASP A 50 7.99 -4.18 0.29
CA ASP A 50 8.61 -2.89 0.05
C ASP A 50 9.41 -3.01 -1.26
N LYS A 51 9.25 -2.04 -2.16
CA LYS A 51 10.22 -1.86 -3.25
C LYS A 51 11.51 -1.45 -2.55
N SER A 52 12.37 -2.40 -2.19
CA SER A 52 13.68 -2.06 -1.65
C SER A 52 14.37 -1.17 -2.68
N PRO A 53 14.68 0.10 -2.36
CA PRO A 53 15.65 0.82 -3.15
C PRO A 53 16.98 0.24 -2.70
N TYR A 54 17.45 -0.84 -3.33
CA TYR A 54 18.79 -1.40 -3.14
C TYR A 54 19.37 -1.30 -1.72
N ASN A 55 19.25 -2.36 -0.92
CA ASN A 55 20.25 -2.77 0.09
C ASN A 55 21.22 -1.67 0.59
N GLY A 56 20.70 -0.60 1.21
CA GLY A 56 21.48 0.57 1.61
C GLY A 56 22.42 0.36 2.81
N SER A 57 22.58 -0.89 3.26
CA SER A 57 23.46 -1.26 4.38
C SER A 57 24.77 -1.92 3.92
N LEU A 58 25.19 -1.69 2.67
CA LEU A 58 26.56 -1.95 2.20
C LEU A 58 27.32 -0.64 1.92
N VAL A 59 26.99 0.44 2.63
CA VAL A 59 27.92 1.57 2.75
C VAL A 59 29.01 1.15 3.73
N ASN A 60 30.01 0.52 3.15
CA ASN A 60 31.37 0.33 3.63
C ASN A 60 31.85 1.56 4.45
N LYS A 61 31.62 1.56 5.77
CA LYS A 61 32.44 2.36 6.68
C LYS A 61 33.72 1.58 6.96
N LYS A 62 34.65 1.64 6.01
CA LYS A 62 36.07 1.74 6.37
C LYS A 62 36.23 3.13 6.99
N TYR A 63 36.59 3.21 8.27
CA TYR A 63 37.59 4.11 8.84
C TYR A 63 37.87 3.65 10.27
#